data_AF-A0A1E4DLZ5-F1
#
_entry.id   AF-A0A1E4DLZ5-F1
#
_cell.length_a   1.000
_cell.length_b   1.000
_cell.length_c   1.000
_cell.angle_alpha   90.00
_cell.angle_beta   90.00
_cell.angle_gamma   90.00
#
_symmetry.space_group_name_H-M   'P 1'
#
loop_
_entity.id
_entity.type
_entity.pdbx_description
1 polymer ?
#
loop_
_entity_poly.entity_id
_entity_poly.type
_entity_poly.pdbx_seq_one_letter_code
_entity_poly.pdbx_strand_id
1 'polypeptide(L)'
;MVSSPGTKSFLLLTVGMLLAGCQLFDSSNRAAAPRSPSVMSMWELYRHCQSSGDVETVLSAAKQLQQSAADTPVLPPPDVPKSLDRFVTKQPVRTTVDPKALAASCTLQAARTSLSAGREQEAEQLLYAVVFSYPESDYTFYVAQAKVWIEELHRPGSSDAVIHPISTY
;
A
#
# COMPACT_ATOMS: atom_id res chain seq x y z
N MET A 1 -69.01 24.98 10.64
CA MET A 1 -68.04 24.02 10.07
C MET A 1 -67.35 24.68 8.89
N VAL A 2 -66.14 25.20 9.08
CA VAL A 2 -65.31 25.79 8.01
C VAL A 2 -64.16 24.80 7.78
N SER A 3 -64.20 24.12 6.62
CA SER A 3 -63.12 23.24 6.18
C SER A 3 -62.12 24.10 5.41
N SER A 4 -60.98 24.39 6.03
CA SER A 4 -59.92 25.23 5.45
C SER A 4 -59.14 24.44 4.39
N PRO A 5 -59.09 24.88 3.11
CA PRO A 5 -58.37 24.19 2.05
C PRO A 5 -56.84 24.41 2.11
N GLY A 6 -56.36 25.28 3.00
CA GLY A 6 -54.95 25.68 3.08
C GLY A 6 -54.01 24.60 3.63
N THR A 7 -54.52 23.70 4.50
CA THR A 7 -53.67 22.74 5.22
C THR A 7 -53.17 21.61 4.32
N LYS A 8 -53.94 21.23 3.29
CA LYS A 8 -53.55 20.15 2.35
C LYS A 8 -52.46 20.59 1.37
N SER A 9 -52.50 21.85 0.92
CA SER A 9 -51.53 22.38 -0.04
C SER A 9 -50.16 22.59 0.60
N PHE A 10 -50.13 23.04 1.87
CA PHE A 10 -48.90 23.23 2.61
C PHE A 10 -48.19 21.90 2.92
N LEU A 11 -48.96 20.85 3.23
CA LEU A 11 -48.44 19.51 3.53
C LEU A 11 -47.81 18.84 2.29
N LEU A 12 -48.41 19.05 1.11
CA LEU A 12 -47.87 18.54 -0.15
C LEU A 12 -46.56 19.25 -0.56
N LEU A 13 -46.45 20.56 -0.32
CA LEU A 13 -45.23 21.33 -0.57
C LEU A 13 -44.07 20.89 0.35
N THR A 14 -44.34 20.63 1.64
CA THR A 14 -43.31 20.17 2.58
C THR A 14 -42.82 18.76 2.27
N VAL A 15 -43.70 17.86 1.82
CA VAL A 15 -43.32 16.50 1.41
C VAL A 15 -42.48 16.52 0.13
N GLY A 16 -42.83 17.37 -0.85
CA GLY A 16 -42.05 17.53 -2.08
C GLY A 16 -40.62 18.02 -1.84
N MET A 17 -40.42 18.93 -0.88
CA MET A 17 -39.09 19.45 -0.52
C MET A 17 -38.22 18.39 0.20
N LEU A 18 -38.84 17.51 0.99
CA LEU A 18 -38.14 16.42 1.69
C LEU A 18 -37.70 15.28 0.76
N LEU A 19 -38.42 15.05 -0.34
CA LEU A 19 -38.09 14.01 -1.33
C LEU A 19 -37.05 14.46 -2.38
N ALA A 20 -36.85 15.77 -2.56
CA ALA A 20 -35.87 16.32 -3.51
C ALA A 20 -34.43 16.41 -2.95
N GLY A 21 -34.21 16.09 -1.67
CA GLY A 21 -32.98 16.38 -0.95
C GLY A 21 -31.80 15.42 -1.14
N CYS A 22 -31.97 14.25 -1.76
CA CYS A 22 -30.91 13.22 -1.74
C CYS A 22 -30.11 13.05 -3.04
N GLN A 23 -30.46 13.74 -4.13
CA GLN A 23 -29.79 13.55 -5.44
C GLN A 23 -28.78 14.65 -5.81
N LEU A 24 -28.65 15.72 -5.01
CA LEU A 24 -27.72 16.82 -5.34
C LEU A 24 -26.23 16.49 -5.14
N PHE A 25 -25.88 15.32 -4.60
CA PHE A 25 -24.49 14.90 -4.44
C PHE A 25 -24.04 13.83 -5.44
N ASP A 26 -24.93 13.38 -6.34
CA ASP A 26 -24.59 12.31 -7.27
C ASP A 26 -24.24 12.86 -8.66
N SER A 27 -23.09 13.53 -8.73
CA SER A 27 -22.36 13.74 -9.99
C SER A 27 -20.89 14.04 -9.69
N SER A 28 -20.27 13.21 -8.86
CA SER A 28 -18.85 12.97 -9.04
C SER A 28 -18.72 12.19 -10.34
N ASN A 29 -18.54 12.90 -11.45
CA ASN A 29 -18.07 12.39 -12.72
C ASN A 29 -16.69 11.76 -12.49
N ARG A 30 -16.66 10.58 -11.85
CA ARG A 30 -15.46 9.77 -11.67
C ARG A 30 -15.15 9.24 -13.06
N ALA A 31 -14.36 10.03 -13.79
CA ALA A 31 -13.52 9.52 -14.86
C ALA A 31 -13.00 8.16 -14.39
N ALA A 32 -13.23 7.12 -15.20
CA ALA A 32 -12.84 5.75 -14.88
C ALA A 32 -11.45 5.79 -14.24
N ALA A 33 -11.39 5.46 -12.94
CA ALA A 33 -10.14 5.48 -12.23
C ALA A 33 -9.14 4.65 -13.04
N PRO A 34 -7.87 5.10 -13.18
CA PRO A 34 -6.83 4.27 -13.77
C PRO A 34 -6.94 2.88 -13.16
N ARG A 35 -6.85 1.82 -13.98
CA ARG A 35 -6.91 0.44 -13.50
C ARG A 35 -5.74 0.23 -12.53
N SER A 36 -5.95 0.56 -11.27
CA SER A 36 -5.05 0.25 -10.19
C SER A 36 -4.91 -1.27 -10.15
N PRO A 37 -3.70 -1.82 -9.97
CA PRO A 37 -3.53 -3.25 -9.83
C PRO A 37 -4.50 -3.76 -8.77
N SER A 38 -5.26 -4.80 -9.09
CA SER A 38 -6.20 -5.38 -8.14
C SER A 38 -5.41 -5.86 -6.92
N VAL A 39 -5.92 -5.61 -5.72
CA VAL A 39 -5.32 -6.13 -4.47
C VAL A 39 -5.03 -7.62 -4.59
N MET A 40 -5.89 -8.35 -5.31
CA MET A 40 -5.75 -9.78 -5.55
C MET A 40 -4.57 -10.15 -6.46
N SER A 41 -4.28 -9.36 -7.51
CA SER A 41 -3.12 -9.64 -8.37
C SER A 41 -1.81 -9.34 -7.65
N MET A 42 -1.79 -8.28 -6.84
CA MET A 42 -0.62 -7.94 -6.01
C MET A 42 -0.37 -9.01 -4.94
N TRP A 43 -1.43 -9.52 -4.30
CA TRP A 43 -1.32 -10.62 -3.34
C TRP A 43 -0.80 -11.90 -4.00
N GLU A 44 -1.28 -12.23 -5.20
CA GLU A 44 -0.79 -13.41 -5.94
C GLU A 44 0.70 -13.31 -6.25
N LEU A 45 1.12 -12.15 -6.75
CA LEU A 45 2.51 -11.87 -7.06
C LEU A 45 3.40 -11.97 -5.81
N TYR A 46 2.91 -11.46 -4.67
CA TYR A 46 3.58 -11.62 -3.38
C TYR A 46 3.70 -13.09 -2.96
N ARG A 47 2.61 -13.88 -3.04
CA ARG A 47 2.66 -15.32 -2.71
C ARG A 47 3.65 -16.07 -3.60
N HIS A 48 3.70 -15.71 -4.88
CA HIS A 48 4.65 -16.29 -5.82
C HIS A 48 6.09 -15.92 -5.44
N CYS A 49 6.34 -14.66 -5.10
CA CYS A 49 7.65 -14.21 -4.61
C CYS A 49 8.10 -14.98 -3.35
N GLN A 50 7.21 -15.18 -2.38
CA GLN A 50 7.54 -15.86 -1.12
C GLN A 50 7.81 -17.37 -1.28
N SER A 51 7.27 -18.00 -2.34
CA SER A 51 7.37 -19.45 -2.54
C SER A 51 8.40 -19.85 -3.59
N SER A 52 8.84 -18.91 -4.44
CA SER A 52 9.82 -19.21 -5.49
C SER A 52 11.25 -19.25 -4.92
N GLY A 53 12.03 -20.24 -5.37
CA GLY A 53 13.48 -20.31 -5.17
C GLY A 53 14.29 -19.87 -6.39
N ASP A 54 13.63 -19.46 -7.48
CA ASP A 54 14.29 -18.98 -8.68
C ASP A 54 14.60 -17.48 -8.57
N VAL A 55 15.88 -17.11 -8.70
CA VAL A 55 16.34 -15.74 -8.46
C VAL A 55 15.64 -14.74 -9.39
N GLU A 56 15.59 -15.04 -10.69
CA GLU A 56 15.01 -14.14 -11.69
C GLU A 56 13.51 -13.93 -11.49
N THR A 57 12.81 -15.00 -11.11
CA THR A 57 11.38 -14.96 -10.77
C THR A 57 11.13 -14.04 -9.57
N VAL A 58 11.91 -14.19 -8.50
CA VAL A 58 11.73 -13.40 -7.27
C VAL A 58 12.11 -11.93 -7.52
N LEU A 59 13.18 -11.65 -8.27
CA LEU A 59 13.56 -10.30 -8.69
C LEU A 59 12.47 -9.60 -9.52
N SER A 60 11.95 -10.30 -10.53
CA SER A 60 10.88 -9.78 -11.38
C SER A 60 9.63 -9.48 -10.57
N ALA A 61 9.25 -10.38 -9.65
CA ALA A 61 8.11 -10.18 -8.76
C ALA A 61 8.32 -8.99 -7.82
N ALA A 62 9.51 -8.84 -7.24
CA ALA A 62 9.84 -7.71 -6.37
C ALA A 62 9.72 -6.37 -7.11
N LYS A 63 10.25 -6.29 -8.33
CA LYS A 63 10.18 -5.09 -9.16
C LYS A 63 8.73 -4.74 -9.54
N GLN A 64 7.93 -5.73 -9.92
CA GLN A 64 6.53 -5.53 -10.26
C GLN A 64 5.68 -5.10 -9.04
N LEU A 65 5.97 -5.64 -7.85
CA LEU A 65 5.33 -5.20 -6.61
C LEU A 65 5.70 -3.76 -6.24
N GLN A 66 6.97 -3.38 -6.40
CA GLN A 66 7.42 -2.00 -6.17
C GLN A 66 6.70 -1.01 -7.09
N GLN A 67 6.58 -1.34 -8.38
CA GLN A 67 5.83 -0.54 -9.35
C GLN A 67 4.34 -0.44 -8.95
N SER A 68 3.72 -1.57 -8.60
CA SER A 68 2.32 -1.61 -8.15
C SER A 68 2.08 -0.79 -6.88
N ALA A 69 3.06 -0.76 -5.96
CA ALA A 69 3.00 0.02 -4.74
C ALA A 69 3.14 1.53 -5.01
N ALA A 70 4.01 1.92 -5.96
CA ALA A 70 4.15 3.31 -6.40
C ALA A 70 2.89 3.83 -7.11
N ASP A 71 2.22 2.96 -7.86
CA ASP A 71 0.98 3.26 -8.59
C ASP A 71 -0.28 3.25 -7.71
N THR A 72 -0.16 2.85 -6.43
CA THR A 72 -1.31 2.83 -5.53
C THR A 72 -1.77 4.26 -5.23
N PRO A 73 -3.00 4.64 -5.61
CA PRO A 73 -3.47 6.01 -5.43
C PRO A 73 -3.51 6.40 -3.95
N VAL A 74 -2.84 7.49 -3.58
CA VAL A 74 -3.08 8.13 -2.29
C VAL A 74 -4.43 8.84 -2.40
N LEU A 75 -5.37 8.53 -1.51
CA LEU A 75 -6.65 9.23 -1.49
C LEU A 75 -6.39 10.74 -1.34
N PRO A 76 -7.09 11.59 -2.12
CA PRO A 76 -7.02 13.02 -1.88
C PRO A 76 -7.39 13.29 -0.41
N PRO A 77 -6.75 14.28 0.24
CA PRO A 77 -7.15 14.67 1.58
C PRO A 77 -8.65 14.95 1.59
N PRO A 78 -9.38 14.58 2.66
CA PRO A 78 -10.81 14.85 2.71
C PRO A 78 -11.04 16.35 2.54
N ASP A 79 -12.13 16.73 1.85
CA ASP A 79 -12.50 18.13 1.67
C ASP A 79 -12.82 18.75 3.03
N VAL A 80 -11.79 19.30 3.67
CA VAL A 80 -11.87 19.99 4.95
C VAL A 80 -11.61 21.48 4.74
N PRO A 81 -12.27 22.36 5.51
CA PRO A 81 -11.93 23.78 5.54
C PRO A 81 -10.42 23.96 5.77
N LYS A 82 -9.78 24.90 5.06
CA LYS A 82 -8.32 25.16 5.14
C LYS A 82 -7.80 25.37 6.56
N SER A 83 -8.64 25.83 7.49
CA SER A 83 -8.29 25.97 8.91
C SER A 83 -8.01 24.63 9.61
N LEU A 84 -8.58 23.53 9.10
CA LEU A 84 -8.45 22.18 9.65
C LEU A 84 -7.40 21.33 8.95
N ASP A 85 -6.89 21.76 7.79
CA ASP A 85 -5.94 21.00 6.95
C ASP A 85 -4.68 20.59 7.74
N ARG A 86 -4.18 21.46 8.63
CA ARG A 86 -3.03 21.16 9.51
C ARG A 86 -3.28 20.06 10.56
N PHE A 87 -4.53 19.72 10.81
CA PHE A 87 -4.95 18.72 11.79
C PHE A 87 -5.41 17.42 11.11
N VAL A 88 -5.42 17.39 9.78
CA VAL A 88 -5.94 16.27 8.99
C VAL A 88 -4.78 15.60 8.27
N THR A 89 -4.43 14.40 8.74
CA THR A 89 -3.49 13.54 8.03
C THR A 89 -4.17 12.94 6.80
N LYS A 90 -3.43 12.88 5.68
CA LYS A 90 -3.87 12.14 4.49
C LYS A 90 -4.20 10.72 4.90
N GLN A 91 -5.42 10.28 4.60
CA GLN A 91 -5.86 8.95 4.98
C GLN A 91 -5.33 7.93 3.95
N PRO A 92 -4.55 6.94 4.38
CA PRO A 92 -4.15 5.86 3.48
C PRO A 92 -5.39 5.13 2.96
N VAL A 93 -5.33 4.61 1.73
CA VAL A 93 -6.35 3.66 1.26
C VAL A 93 -6.32 2.48 2.23
N ARG A 94 -7.45 2.17 2.86
CA ARG A 94 -7.61 0.99 3.73
C ARG A 94 -7.69 -0.26 2.85
N THR A 95 -6.58 -0.67 2.26
CA THR A 95 -6.45 -2.01 1.68
C THR A 95 -6.20 -3.00 2.80
N THR A 96 -6.73 -4.23 2.67
CA THR A 96 -6.45 -5.32 3.62
C THR A 96 -4.96 -5.65 3.73
N VAL A 97 -4.18 -5.23 2.73
CA VAL A 97 -2.75 -5.48 2.62
C VAL A 97 -2.05 -4.20 2.16
N ASP A 98 -0.96 -3.81 2.83
CA ASP A 98 -0.15 -2.64 2.44
C ASP A 98 0.76 -3.01 1.23
N PRO A 99 0.56 -2.36 0.05
CA PRO A 99 1.39 -2.59 -1.12
C PRO A 99 2.89 -2.39 -0.90
N LYS A 100 3.29 -1.37 -0.13
CA LYS A 100 4.69 -1.06 0.15
C LYS A 100 5.30 -2.13 1.04
N ALA A 101 4.55 -2.62 2.03
CA ALA A 101 5.00 -3.72 2.90
C ALA A 101 5.18 -5.03 2.10
N LEU A 102 4.28 -5.35 1.17
CA LEU A 102 4.43 -6.50 0.28
C LEU A 102 5.69 -6.39 -0.59
N ALA A 103 5.90 -5.20 -1.18
CA ALA A 103 7.08 -4.93 -1.99
C ALA A 103 8.37 -5.07 -1.18
N ALA A 104 8.44 -4.45 0.01
CA ALA A 104 9.61 -4.54 0.90
C ALA A 104 9.92 -5.99 1.30
N SER A 105 8.90 -6.75 1.71
CA SER A 105 9.05 -8.16 2.06
C SER A 105 9.57 -8.98 0.89
N CYS A 106 9.03 -8.77 -0.32
CA CYS A 106 9.47 -9.50 -1.50
C CYS A 106 10.90 -9.10 -1.93
N THR A 107 11.30 -7.84 -1.77
CA THR A 107 12.70 -7.43 -2.01
C THR A 107 13.67 -8.10 -1.05
N LEU A 108 13.30 -8.27 0.23
CA LEU A 108 14.11 -9.07 1.17
C LEU A 108 14.17 -10.54 0.76
N GLN A 109 13.06 -11.12 0.31
CA GLN A 109 13.06 -12.49 -0.20
C GLN A 109 13.97 -12.62 -1.44
N ALA A 110 13.96 -11.63 -2.35
CA ALA A 110 14.87 -11.58 -3.49
C ALA A 110 16.33 -11.57 -3.02
N ALA A 111 16.69 -10.73 -2.04
CA ALA A 111 18.04 -10.68 -1.49
C ALA A 111 18.46 -12.04 -0.92
N ARG A 112 17.58 -12.68 -0.13
CA ARG A 112 17.83 -14.00 0.44
C ARG A 112 18.04 -15.07 -0.65
N THR A 113 17.19 -15.07 -1.67
CA THR A 113 17.30 -16.02 -2.80
C THR A 113 18.59 -15.78 -3.58
N SER A 114 18.95 -14.52 -3.86
CA SER A 114 20.22 -14.17 -4.52
C SER A 114 21.43 -14.66 -3.71
N LEU A 115 21.41 -14.55 -2.38
CA LEU A 115 22.47 -15.09 -1.52
C LEU A 115 22.58 -16.59 -1.59
N SER A 116 21.45 -17.30 -1.53
CA SER A 116 21.45 -18.76 -1.66
C SER A 116 21.98 -19.24 -3.02
N ALA A 117 21.94 -18.36 -4.03
CA ALA A 117 22.49 -18.60 -5.36
C ALA A 117 23.93 -18.07 -5.55
N GLY A 118 24.58 -17.55 -4.50
CA GLY A 118 25.94 -16.99 -4.56
C GLY A 118 26.03 -15.61 -5.23
N ARG A 119 24.92 -14.91 -5.43
CA ARG A 119 24.85 -13.56 -6.02
C ARG A 119 24.91 -12.48 -4.95
N GLU A 120 26.01 -12.43 -4.21
CA GLU A 120 26.18 -11.53 -3.05
C GLU A 120 26.03 -10.05 -3.40
N GLN A 121 26.66 -9.60 -4.49
CA GLN A 121 26.58 -8.21 -4.93
C GLN A 121 25.15 -7.76 -5.22
N GLU A 122 24.33 -8.65 -5.79
CA GLU A 122 22.93 -8.34 -6.08
C GLU A 122 22.11 -8.30 -4.79
N ALA A 123 22.33 -9.25 -3.89
CA ALA A 123 21.67 -9.26 -2.60
C ALA A 123 21.96 -7.98 -1.81
N GLU A 124 23.23 -7.55 -1.78
CA GLU A 124 23.62 -6.30 -1.14
C GLU A 124 22.89 -5.09 -1.73
N GLN A 125 22.82 -4.99 -3.06
CA GLN A 125 22.09 -3.92 -3.75
C GLN A 125 20.60 -3.91 -3.38
N LEU A 126 19.97 -5.09 -3.33
CA LEU A 126 18.57 -5.23 -2.92
C LEU A 126 18.34 -4.77 -1.47
N LEU A 127 19.27 -5.09 -0.57
CA LEU A 127 19.17 -4.69 0.83
C LEU A 127 19.31 -3.18 1.00
N TYR A 128 20.27 -2.55 0.31
CA TYR A 128 20.34 -1.09 0.28
C TYR A 128 19.07 -0.48 -0.32
N ALA A 129 18.51 -1.07 -1.37
CA ALA A 129 17.25 -0.60 -1.96
C ALA A 129 16.11 -0.59 -0.93
N VAL A 130 16.01 -1.60 -0.05
CA VAL A 130 15.04 -1.60 1.06
C VAL A 130 15.30 -0.43 2.03
N VAL A 131 16.54 -0.21 2.43
CA VAL A 131 16.88 0.88 3.37
C VAL A 131 16.54 2.26 2.79
N PHE A 132 16.75 2.47 1.49
CA PHE A 132 16.51 3.76 0.85
C PHE A 132 15.06 3.99 0.41
N SER A 133 14.33 2.93 0.04
CA SER A 133 13.00 3.05 -0.58
C SER A 133 11.84 3.12 0.42
N TYR A 134 12.10 2.80 1.70
CA TYR A 134 11.06 2.73 2.74
C TYR A 134 11.46 3.53 4.00
N PRO A 135 11.66 4.86 3.91
CA PRO A 135 12.09 5.70 5.03
C PRO A 135 11.02 5.88 6.12
N GLU A 136 9.76 5.55 5.85
CA GLU A 136 8.65 5.75 6.78
C GLU A 136 8.72 4.81 8.00
N SER A 137 8.26 5.29 9.16
CA SER A 137 8.27 4.52 10.41
C SER A 137 7.54 3.19 10.34
N ASP A 138 6.52 3.12 9.49
CA ASP A 138 5.65 1.95 9.33
C ASP A 138 6.39 0.76 8.69
N TYR A 139 7.55 1.01 8.06
CA TYR A 139 8.37 -0.02 7.39
C TYR A 139 9.68 -0.34 8.14
N THR A 140 9.83 0.14 9.36
CA THR A 140 11.04 -0.03 10.19
C THR A 140 11.47 -1.48 10.37
N PHE A 141 10.53 -2.42 10.45
CA PHE A 141 10.85 -3.85 10.53
C PHE A 141 11.69 -4.31 9.33
N TYR A 142 11.28 -3.98 8.10
CA TYR A 142 11.97 -4.38 6.88
C TYR A 142 13.34 -3.70 6.77
N VAL A 143 13.42 -2.42 7.14
CA VAL A 143 14.67 -1.66 7.14
C VAL A 143 15.66 -2.21 8.17
N ALA A 144 15.20 -2.55 9.37
CA ALA A 144 16.03 -3.16 10.40
C ALA A 144 16.57 -4.52 9.93
N GLN A 145 15.71 -5.34 9.31
CA GLN A 145 16.10 -6.62 8.73
C GLN A 145 17.18 -6.45 7.66
N ALA A 146 17.01 -5.50 6.74
CA ALA A 146 17.99 -5.23 5.70
C ALA A 146 19.34 -4.79 6.26
N LYS A 147 19.35 -3.92 7.28
CA LYS A 147 20.59 -3.44 7.93
C LYS A 147 21.37 -4.58 8.59
N VAL A 148 20.70 -5.44 9.34
CA VAL A 148 21.34 -6.60 9.97
C VAL A 148 21.97 -7.52 8.91
N TRP A 149 21.28 -7.71 7.78
CA TRP A 149 21.78 -8.53 6.68
C TRP A 149 22.99 -7.90 5.97
N ILE A 150 23.00 -6.58 5.80
CA ILE A 150 24.17 -5.85 5.28
C ILE A 150 25.37 -6.00 6.22
N GLU A 151 25.16 -5.91 7.52
CA GLU A 151 26.22 -6.12 8.52
C GLU A 151 26.77 -7.56 8.49
N GLU A 152 25.90 -8.54 8.28
CA GLU A 152 26.29 -9.95 8.14
C GLU A 152 27.16 -10.18 6.90
N LEU A 153 26.79 -9.63 5.75
CA LEU A 153 27.54 -9.77 4.50
C LEU A 153 28.95 -9.20 4.60
N HIS A 154 29.11 -8.10 5.34
CA HIS A 154 30.41 -7.48 5.55
C HIS A 154 31.23 -8.14 6.66
N ARG A 155 30.71 -9.17 7.35
CA ARG A 155 31.44 -9.83 8.43
C ARG A 155 32.62 -10.64 7.87
N PRO A 156 33.87 -10.30 8.23
CA PRO A 156 35.03 -11.01 7.72
C PRO A 156 35.03 -12.48 8.20
N GLY A 157 35.31 -13.40 7.28
CA GLY A 157 35.37 -14.85 7.55
C GLY A 157 34.07 -15.62 7.30
N SER A 158 33.00 -14.98 6.87
CA SER A 158 31.76 -15.65 6.44
C SER A 158 31.96 -16.27 5.04
N SER A 159 32.35 -17.55 5.00
CA SER A 159 32.37 -18.33 3.74
C SER A 159 31.00 -18.91 3.38
N ASP A 160 30.04 -18.76 4.29
CA ASP A 160 28.67 -19.28 4.22
C ASP A 160 27.77 -18.19 4.79
N ALA A 161 27.49 -17.14 4.00
CA ALA A 161 26.63 -16.03 4.40
C ALA A 161 25.17 -16.50 4.46
N VAL A 162 24.86 -17.38 5.43
CA VAL A 162 23.52 -17.83 5.71
C VAL A 162 22.84 -16.77 6.53
N ILE A 163 21.99 -16.02 5.85
CA ILE A 163 21.27 -14.93 6.47
C ILE A 163 20.06 -15.46 7.24
N HIS A 164 20.06 -15.21 8.56
CA HIS A 164 18.97 -15.57 9.45
C HIS A 164 17.94 -14.42 9.55
N PRO A 165 16.62 -14.73 9.61
CA PRO A 165 15.61 -13.73 9.92
C PRO A 165 15.83 -13.18 11.35
N ILE A 166 15.54 -11.89 11.57
CA ILE A 166 15.46 -11.35 12.92
C ILE A 166 14.38 -12.12 13.65
N SER A 167 14.74 -12.73 14.77
CA SER A 167 13.79 -13.38 15.66
C SER A 167 12.83 -12.32 16.22
N THR A 168 11.57 -12.39 15.80
CA THR A 168 10.48 -11.59 16.36
C THR A 168 10.04 -12.24 17.68
N TYR A 169 10.81 -12.05 18.75
CA TYR A 169 10.29 -12.22 20.11
C TYR A 169 9.73 -10.90 20.62
#